data_AF-A0A7C2QF72-F1
#
_entry.id   AF-A0A7C2QF72-F1
#
_cell.length_a   1.000
_cell.length_b   1.000
_cell.length_c   1.000
_cell.angle_alpha   90.00
_cell.angle_beta   90.00
_cell.angle_gamma   90.00
#
_symmetry.space_group_name_H-M   'P 1'
#
loop_
_entity.id
_entity.type
_entity.pdbx_description
1 polymer ?
#
loop_
_entity_poly.entity_id
_entity_poly.type
_entity_poly.pdbx_seq_one_letter_code
_entity_poly.pdbx_strand_id
1 'polypeptide(L)'
;MHATGSFPYNPLTGIGRMTPRLSEDFIESLPTPEAARTFLARLFEEHPDVAPICKARPSLLAQLLVLATHSAYLGEVLLAHPEYIRWLAAEDLERMKSKEELLEDLARFAAMRTEMEASRVLFRFKQRELLRIYARDCLRLATLSETMRELSDLADVILQYALWRCWQDLVERYGRPEVADARGRLREAEFAIVALGKLGSQELNYASDIDLFYLYSDEGWTSSHRVTNKEFFTKLAERITRWVGGIGPEGAVYRIDLRLRPRGRDGDLVTT
;
A
#
# COMPACT_ATOMS: atom_id res chain seq x y z
N MET A 1 20.49 45.92 4.77
CA MET A 1 19.59 46.17 3.61
C MET A 1 19.23 44.79 3.05
N HIS A 2 18.14 44.20 3.55
CA HIS A 2 16.83 44.11 2.87
C HIS A 2 16.92 43.28 1.56
N ALA A 3 16.19 42.19 1.33
CA ALA A 3 14.94 41.74 1.92
C ALA A 3 14.80 40.20 1.85
N THR A 4 14.44 39.58 2.97
CA THR A 4 13.90 38.21 3.03
C THR A 4 12.40 38.29 2.72
N GLY A 5 12.02 37.83 1.53
CA GLY A 5 10.62 37.70 1.13
C GLY A 5 9.94 36.61 1.96
N SER A 6 9.18 37.04 2.97
CA SER A 6 8.18 36.23 3.65
C SER A 6 7.11 35.79 2.64
N PHE A 7 6.94 34.49 2.42
CA PHE A 7 5.78 33.94 1.72
C PHE A 7 4.59 33.96 2.69
N PRO A 8 3.54 34.77 2.47
CA PRO A 8 2.35 34.72 3.29
C PRO A 8 1.36 33.77 2.63
N TYR A 9 0.91 32.77 3.40
CA TYR A 9 -0.38 32.06 3.33
C TYR A 9 -0.21 30.53 3.37
N ASN A 10 -0.21 30.00 4.59
CA ASN A 10 -0.47 28.59 4.84
C ASN A 10 -2.01 28.44 4.97
N PRO A 11 -2.72 27.81 4.01
CA PRO A 11 -4.18 27.68 4.05
C PRO A 11 -4.69 26.88 5.26
N LEU A 12 -3.81 26.21 6.01
CA LEU A 12 -4.14 25.43 7.20
C LEU A 12 -4.03 26.23 8.50
N THR A 13 -3.41 27.43 8.51
CA THR A 13 -3.29 28.23 9.74
C THR A 13 -4.63 28.71 10.32
N GLY A 14 -5.72 28.61 9.54
CA GLY A 14 -7.10 28.87 9.99
C GLY A 14 -7.91 27.62 10.38
N ILE A 15 -7.44 26.40 10.08
CA ILE A 15 -8.26 25.19 10.20
C ILE A 15 -8.28 24.65 11.65
N GLY A 16 -7.29 25.00 12.46
CA GLY A 16 -7.21 24.65 13.88
C GLY A 16 -8.29 25.27 14.79
N ARG A 17 -9.22 26.06 14.25
CA ARG A 17 -10.34 26.66 15.02
C ARG A 17 -11.73 26.52 14.38
N MET A 18 -11.88 25.74 13.30
CA MET A 18 -13.16 25.62 12.60
C MET A 18 -13.82 24.26 12.81
N THR A 19 -14.81 24.23 13.69
CA THR A 19 -16.03 23.41 13.49
C THR A 19 -17.23 24.23 14.01
N PRO A 20 -18.45 24.19 13.42
CA PRO A 20 -18.99 23.15 12.53
C PRO A 20 -19.82 23.68 11.32
N ARG A 21 -19.36 23.38 10.11
CA ARG A 21 -20.04 23.35 8.80
C ARG A 21 -18.89 23.51 7.81
N LEU A 22 -18.73 22.60 6.86
CA LEU A 22 -17.96 22.99 5.68
C LEU A 22 -18.71 24.19 5.11
N SER A 23 -18.10 25.37 5.17
CA SER A 23 -18.72 26.54 4.59
C SER A 23 -18.87 26.31 3.10
N GLU A 24 -19.87 26.94 2.50
CA GLU A 24 -20.00 26.99 1.05
C GLU A 24 -18.67 27.42 0.41
N ASP A 25 -17.98 28.35 1.06
CA ASP A 25 -16.63 28.81 0.71
C ASP A 25 -15.60 27.68 0.60
N PHE A 26 -15.66 26.63 1.44
CA PHE A 26 -14.75 25.49 1.32
C PHE A 26 -15.05 24.67 0.06
N ILE A 27 -16.32 24.38 -0.21
CA ILE A 27 -16.73 23.65 -1.41
C ILE A 27 -16.32 24.42 -2.66
N GLU A 28 -16.54 25.73 -2.68
CA GLU A 28 -16.16 26.63 -3.77
C GLU A 28 -14.64 26.73 -3.96
N SER A 29 -13.84 26.45 -2.92
CA SER A 29 -12.37 26.41 -3.01
C SER A 29 -11.80 25.11 -3.58
N LEU A 30 -12.61 24.06 -3.70
CA LEU A 30 -12.15 22.76 -4.22
C LEU A 30 -11.93 22.84 -5.73
N PRO A 31 -11.09 21.96 -6.32
CA PRO A 31 -10.81 21.98 -7.77
C PRO A 31 -12.06 21.89 -8.64
N THR A 32 -13.08 21.17 -8.16
CA THR A 32 -14.35 20.94 -8.85
C THR A 32 -15.51 20.98 -7.84
N PRO A 33 -16.05 22.16 -7.52
CA PRO A 33 -17.13 22.33 -6.54
C PRO A 33 -18.39 21.51 -6.87
N GLU A 34 -18.78 21.43 -8.14
CA GLU A 34 -19.94 20.65 -8.58
C GLU A 34 -19.75 19.16 -8.30
N ALA A 35 -18.55 18.62 -8.59
CA ALA A 35 -18.24 17.22 -8.29
C ALA A 35 -18.25 16.94 -6.79
N ALA A 36 -17.81 17.91 -5.97
CA ALA A 36 -17.90 17.81 -4.51
C ALA A 36 -19.36 17.68 -4.06
N ARG A 37 -20.26 18.53 -4.58
CA ARG A 37 -21.70 18.48 -4.27
C ARG A 37 -22.33 17.16 -4.72
N THR A 38 -22.04 16.71 -5.94
CA THR A 38 -22.54 15.44 -6.46
C THR A 38 -22.06 14.27 -5.61
N PHE A 39 -20.79 14.24 -5.25
CA PHE A 39 -20.23 13.20 -4.38
C PHE A 39 -20.89 13.20 -2.99
N LEU A 40 -21.08 14.36 -2.36
CA LEU A 40 -21.74 14.45 -1.05
C LEU A 40 -23.19 13.97 -1.09
N ALA A 41 -23.93 14.37 -2.13
CA ALA A 41 -25.33 13.95 -2.29
C ALA A 41 -25.41 12.43 -2.40
N ARG A 42 -24.60 11.83 -3.28
CA ARG A 42 -24.50 10.37 -3.43
C ARG A 42 -24.05 9.68 -2.15
N LEU A 43 -23.03 10.20 -1.48
CA LEU A 43 -22.50 9.60 -0.25
C LEU A 43 -23.57 9.47 0.83
N PHE A 44 -24.37 10.51 1.06
CA PHE A 44 -25.39 10.48 2.10
C PHE A 44 -26.69 9.80 1.66
N GLU A 45 -26.95 9.71 0.35
CA GLU A 45 -28.06 8.91 -0.19
C GLU A 45 -27.75 7.41 -0.13
N GLU A 46 -26.58 7.00 -0.63
CA GLU A 46 -26.16 5.59 -0.68
C GLU A 46 -25.74 5.07 0.70
N HIS A 47 -25.11 5.91 1.54
CA HIS A 47 -24.54 5.55 2.85
C HIS A 47 -24.96 6.53 3.96
N PRO A 48 -26.25 6.58 4.32
CA PRO A 48 -26.78 7.55 5.28
C PRO A 48 -26.14 7.44 6.68
N ASP A 49 -25.58 6.30 7.03
CA ASP A 49 -24.90 6.05 8.30
C ASP A 49 -23.53 6.74 8.43
N VAL A 50 -22.96 7.22 7.31
CA VAL A 50 -21.72 8.02 7.29
C VAL A 50 -21.98 9.46 7.72
N ALA A 51 -23.19 9.99 7.55
CA ALA A 51 -23.53 11.38 7.85
C ALA A 51 -23.29 11.75 9.33
N PRO A 52 -23.69 10.94 10.34
CA PRO A 52 -23.36 11.21 11.74
C PRO A 52 -21.85 11.30 12.01
N ILE A 53 -21.03 10.46 11.35
CA ILE A 53 -19.58 10.44 11.51
C ILE A 53 -18.96 11.72 10.95
N CYS A 54 -19.38 12.13 9.75
CA CYS A 54 -18.93 13.38 9.14
C CYS A 54 -19.37 14.61 9.95
N LYS A 55 -20.56 14.58 10.55
CA LYS A 55 -21.04 15.64 11.44
C LYS A 55 -20.22 15.75 12.72
N ALA A 56 -19.85 14.60 13.30
CA ALA A 56 -19.01 14.55 14.49
C ALA A 56 -17.55 14.95 14.20
N ARG A 57 -17.07 14.72 12.97
CA ARG A 57 -15.69 15.00 12.54
C ARG A 57 -15.67 15.76 11.21
N PRO A 58 -15.81 17.10 11.22
CA PRO A 58 -15.81 17.89 9.99
C PRO A 58 -14.52 17.80 9.17
N SER A 59 -13.38 17.51 9.80
CA SER A 59 -12.11 17.24 9.11
C SER A 59 -12.19 16.01 8.21
N LEU A 60 -12.94 14.97 8.60
CA LEU A 60 -13.18 13.81 7.75
C LEU A 60 -13.92 14.21 6.47
N LEU A 61 -14.95 15.05 6.59
CA LEU A 61 -15.71 15.49 5.42
C LEU A 61 -14.82 16.28 4.44
N ALA A 62 -13.93 17.13 4.95
CA ALA A 62 -12.92 17.80 4.13
C ALA A 62 -11.99 16.81 3.42
N GLN A 63 -11.51 15.78 4.12
CA GLN A 63 -10.66 14.71 3.55
C GLN A 63 -11.39 13.97 2.42
N LEU A 64 -12.63 13.54 2.63
CA LEU A 64 -13.42 12.82 1.63
C LEU A 64 -13.67 13.68 0.37
N LEU A 65 -13.99 14.95 0.57
CA LEU A 65 -14.20 15.89 -0.54
C LEU A 65 -12.93 16.14 -1.34
N VAL A 66 -11.80 16.33 -0.66
CA VAL A 66 -10.51 16.51 -1.33
C VAL A 66 -10.17 15.28 -2.16
N LEU A 67 -10.35 14.07 -1.62
CA LEU A 67 -10.13 12.82 -2.36
C LEU A 67 -11.03 12.73 -3.60
N ALA A 68 -12.34 12.94 -3.44
CA ALA A 68 -13.32 12.79 -4.52
C ALA A 68 -13.16 13.85 -5.63
N THR A 69 -12.72 15.06 -5.29
CA THR A 69 -12.53 16.16 -6.27
C THR A 69 -11.19 16.11 -6.98
N HIS A 70 -10.14 15.60 -6.35
CA HIS A 70 -8.84 15.41 -7.01
C HIS A 70 -8.78 14.12 -7.82
N SER A 71 -9.66 13.14 -7.53
CA SER A 71 -9.75 11.89 -8.29
C SER A 71 -11.16 11.32 -8.24
N ALA A 72 -11.85 11.35 -9.38
CA ALA A 72 -13.17 10.71 -9.53
C ALA A 72 -13.12 9.22 -9.18
N TYR A 73 -12.00 8.54 -9.48
CA TYR A 73 -11.78 7.15 -9.09
C TYR A 73 -11.81 6.97 -7.57
N LEU A 74 -11.14 7.84 -6.79
CA LEU A 74 -11.15 7.74 -5.33
C LEU A 74 -12.54 8.03 -4.75
N GLY A 75 -13.30 8.93 -5.38
CA GLY A 75 -14.72 9.14 -5.08
C GLY A 75 -15.54 7.86 -5.23
N GLU A 76 -15.44 7.18 -6.38
CA GLU A 76 -16.14 5.91 -6.59
C GLU A 76 -15.67 4.80 -5.65
N VAL A 77 -14.36 4.74 -5.32
CA VAL A 77 -13.84 3.79 -4.33
C VAL A 77 -14.47 4.02 -2.96
N LEU A 78 -14.61 5.27 -2.52
CA LEU A 78 -15.23 5.60 -1.23
C LEU A 78 -16.73 5.25 -1.19
N LEU A 79 -17.44 5.42 -2.32
CA LEU A 79 -18.85 5.03 -2.45
C LEU A 79 -19.02 3.50 -2.53
N ALA A 80 -18.13 2.80 -3.23
CA ALA A 80 -18.17 1.34 -3.31
C ALA A 80 -17.74 0.65 -2.00
N HIS A 81 -16.90 1.32 -1.20
CA HIS A 81 -16.29 0.80 0.03
C HIS A 81 -16.42 1.78 1.20
N PRO A 82 -17.64 2.02 1.71
CA PRO A 82 -17.89 2.96 2.82
C PRO A 82 -17.15 2.56 4.12
N GLU A 83 -16.71 1.31 4.26
CA GLU A 83 -15.85 0.89 5.36
C GLU A 83 -14.51 1.64 5.41
N TYR A 84 -14.00 2.11 4.27
CA TYR A 84 -12.78 2.93 4.22
C TYR A 84 -12.98 4.30 4.84
N ILE A 85 -14.20 4.85 4.76
CA ILE A 85 -14.53 6.13 5.40
C ILE A 85 -14.44 6.02 6.91
N ARG A 86 -15.03 4.95 7.49
CA ARG A 86 -14.98 4.71 8.93
C ARG A 86 -13.56 4.43 9.42
N TRP A 87 -12.78 3.71 8.63
CA TRP A 87 -11.37 3.50 8.91
C TRP A 87 -10.59 4.82 8.87
N LEU A 88 -10.71 5.61 7.81
CA LEU A 88 -10.02 6.90 7.65
C LEU A 88 -10.39 7.87 8.78
N ALA A 89 -11.64 7.82 9.26
CA ALA A 89 -12.09 8.58 10.42
C ALA A 89 -11.34 8.24 11.71
N ALA A 90 -10.76 7.05 11.85
CA ALA A 90 -9.97 6.64 13.00
C ALA A 90 -8.47 6.95 12.84
N GLU A 91 -8.03 7.32 11.65
CA GLU A 91 -6.62 7.58 11.33
C GLU A 91 -6.18 8.99 11.75
N ASP A 92 -4.90 9.10 12.07
CA ASP A 92 -4.22 10.37 12.29
C ASP A 92 -3.47 10.74 11.00
N LEU A 93 -3.98 11.74 10.29
CA LEU A 93 -3.38 12.21 9.04
C LEU A 93 -2.23 13.19 9.27
N GLU A 94 -1.93 13.63 10.49
CA GLU A 94 -0.81 14.56 10.71
C GLU A 94 0.53 13.85 10.74
N ARG A 95 0.55 12.55 11.05
CA ARG A 95 1.77 11.74 11.13
C ARG A 95 1.90 10.71 10.02
N MET A 96 3.15 10.47 9.62
CA MET A 96 3.50 9.31 8.81
C MET A 96 3.41 8.04 9.69
N LYS A 97 2.99 6.92 9.09
CA LYS A 97 3.08 5.60 9.72
C LYS A 97 4.46 5.00 9.51
N SER A 98 5.01 4.36 10.53
CA SER A 98 6.22 3.55 10.36
C SER A 98 5.93 2.26 9.58
N LYS A 99 6.98 1.59 9.08
CA LYS A 99 6.84 0.28 8.43
C LYS A 99 6.26 -0.76 9.37
N GLU A 100 6.66 -0.72 10.64
CA GLU A 100 6.20 -1.63 11.69
C GLU A 100 4.70 -1.44 11.92
N GLU A 101 4.23 -0.19 12.04
CA GLU A 101 2.80 0.12 12.18
C GLU A 101 1.99 -0.35 10.96
N LEU A 102 2.50 -0.10 9.75
CA LEU A 102 1.86 -0.57 8.52
C LEU A 102 1.79 -2.10 8.46
N LEU A 103 2.83 -2.80 8.89
CA LEU A 103 2.88 -4.26 8.92
C LEU A 103 1.88 -4.83 9.93
N GLU A 104 1.80 -4.24 11.13
CA GLU A 104 0.80 -4.60 12.14
C GLU A 104 -0.63 -4.34 11.64
N ASP A 105 -0.86 -3.21 10.99
CA ASP A 105 -2.15 -2.88 10.38
C ASP A 105 -2.54 -3.88 9.30
N LEU A 106 -1.61 -4.27 8.44
CA LEU A 106 -1.84 -5.27 7.40
C LEU A 106 -2.14 -6.65 8.01
N ALA A 107 -1.37 -7.06 9.03
CA ALA A 107 -1.60 -8.32 9.72
C ALA A 107 -3.00 -8.36 10.37
N ARG A 108 -3.41 -7.30 11.07
CA ARG A 108 -4.76 -7.17 11.64
C ARG A 108 -5.84 -7.17 10.55
N PHE A 109 -5.63 -6.40 9.48
CA PHE A 109 -6.57 -6.31 8.36
C PHE A 109 -6.81 -7.67 7.69
N ALA A 110 -5.74 -8.45 7.49
CA ALA A 110 -5.81 -9.78 6.91
C ALA A 110 -6.42 -10.82 7.86
N ALA A 111 -6.11 -10.77 9.16
CA ALA A 111 -6.68 -11.68 10.15
C ALA A 111 -8.21 -11.60 10.27
N MET A 112 -8.78 -10.43 9.97
CA MET A 112 -10.24 -10.24 9.93
C MET A 112 -10.89 -10.71 8.62
N ARG A 113 -10.12 -11.25 7.67
CA ARG A 113 -10.55 -11.57 6.29
C ARG A 113 -9.99 -12.91 5.82
N THR A 114 -10.02 -13.93 6.67
CA THR A 114 -9.44 -15.26 6.38
C THR A 114 -10.06 -15.96 5.17
N GLU A 115 -11.36 -15.72 4.92
CA GLU A 115 -12.08 -16.28 3.76
C GLU A 115 -11.79 -15.55 2.44
N MET A 116 -11.05 -14.44 2.50
CA MET A 116 -10.74 -13.63 1.33
C MET A 116 -9.41 -14.06 0.70
N GLU A 117 -9.39 -14.17 -0.63
CA GLU A 117 -8.17 -14.38 -1.39
C GLU A 117 -7.08 -13.36 -1.00
N ALA A 118 -5.87 -13.85 -0.77
CA ALA A 118 -4.78 -13.03 -0.24
C ALA A 118 -4.44 -11.83 -1.14
N SER A 119 -4.48 -11.99 -2.47
CA SER A 119 -4.29 -10.88 -3.42
C SER A 119 -5.33 -9.78 -3.26
N ARG A 120 -6.59 -10.15 -2.97
CA ARG A 120 -7.68 -9.21 -2.71
C ARG A 120 -7.52 -8.51 -1.36
N VAL A 121 -7.06 -9.22 -0.33
CA VAL A 121 -6.71 -8.62 0.96
C VAL A 121 -5.62 -7.55 0.78
N LEU A 122 -4.54 -7.89 0.08
CA LEU A 122 -3.44 -6.96 -0.21
C LEU A 122 -3.90 -5.76 -1.04
N PHE A 123 -4.73 -5.99 -2.06
CA PHE A 123 -5.28 -4.93 -2.90
C PHE A 123 -6.10 -3.95 -2.07
N ARG A 124 -7.04 -4.45 -1.26
CA ARG A 124 -7.91 -3.62 -0.42
C ARG A 124 -7.15 -2.88 0.67
N PHE A 125 -6.11 -3.49 1.24
CA PHE A 125 -5.23 -2.82 2.19
C PHE A 125 -4.48 -1.67 1.50
N LYS A 126 -3.90 -1.92 0.32
CA LYS A 126 -3.25 -0.88 -0.49
C LYS A 126 -4.21 0.28 -0.79
N GLN A 127 -5.41 0.00 -1.29
CA GLN A 127 -6.40 1.05 -1.62
C GLN A 127 -6.70 1.94 -0.42
N ARG A 128 -6.93 1.31 0.73
CA ARG A 128 -7.19 2.00 1.98
C ARG A 128 -6.02 2.90 2.40
N GLU A 129 -4.79 2.40 2.40
CA GLU A 129 -3.63 3.22 2.74
C GLU A 129 -3.33 4.29 1.68
N LEU A 130 -3.63 4.05 0.39
CA LEU A 130 -3.54 5.07 -0.65
C LEU A 130 -4.49 6.24 -0.40
N LEU A 131 -5.73 5.99 0.03
CA LEU A 131 -6.67 7.07 0.39
C LEU A 131 -6.08 7.97 1.49
N ARG A 132 -5.44 7.38 2.52
CA ARG A 132 -4.78 8.12 3.60
C ARG A 132 -3.60 8.95 3.10
N ILE A 133 -2.72 8.35 2.30
CA ILE A 133 -1.54 9.03 1.73
C ILE A 133 -1.97 10.16 0.78
N TYR A 134 -2.97 9.92 -0.07
CA TYR A 134 -3.49 10.91 -1.01
C TYR A 134 -4.18 12.08 -0.29
N ALA A 135 -4.93 11.81 0.79
CA ALA A 135 -5.51 12.86 1.60
C ALA A 135 -4.42 13.72 2.26
N ARG A 136 -3.34 13.10 2.77
CA ARG A 136 -2.18 13.81 3.33
C ARG A 136 -1.49 14.70 2.31
N ASP A 137 -1.24 14.19 1.11
CA ASP A 137 -0.63 14.94 0.01
C ASP A 137 -1.49 16.15 -0.40
N CYS A 138 -2.77 15.94 -0.74
CA CYS A 138 -3.65 17.02 -1.18
C CYS A 138 -3.93 18.07 -0.09
N LEU A 139 -3.99 17.66 1.17
CA LEU A 139 -4.14 18.59 2.31
C LEU A 139 -2.81 19.25 2.70
N ARG A 140 -1.70 18.96 2.00
CA ARG A 140 -0.36 19.48 2.27
C ARG A 140 0.13 19.18 3.69
N LEU A 141 -0.28 18.02 4.22
CA LEU A 141 0.17 17.48 5.51
C LEU A 141 1.46 16.66 5.36
N ALA A 142 1.84 16.32 4.12
CA ALA A 142 3.09 15.68 3.78
C ALA A 142 3.80 16.47 2.68
N THR A 143 5.12 16.48 2.73
CA THR A 143 5.97 16.89 1.62
C THR A 143 5.97 15.84 0.51
N LEU A 144 6.47 16.20 -0.67
CA LEU A 144 6.65 15.26 -1.77
C LEU A 144 7.53 14.07 -1.36
N SER A 145 8.64 14.34 -0.66
CA SER A 145 9.57 13.30 -0.19
C SER A 145 8.92 12.35 0.82
N GLU A 146 8.12 12.88 1.76
CA GLU A 146 7.36 12.03 2.70
C GLU A 146 6.31 11.19 1.96
N THR A 147 5.60 11.77 1.00
CA THR A 147 4.60 11.04 0.19
C THR A 147 5.25 9.90 -0.58
N MET A 148 6.38 10.16 -1.25
CA MET A 148 7.14 9.13 -1.95
C MET A 148 7.64 8.02 -1.02
N ARG A 149 8.09 8.41 0.18
CA ARG A 149 8.53 7.47 1.20
C ARG A 149 7.38 6.60 1.73
N GLU A 150 6.21 7.18 2.02
CA GLU A 150 5.02 6.45 2.44
C GLU A 150 4.54 5.44 1.38
N LEU A 151 4.58 5.83 0.10
CA LEU A 151 4.25 4.93 -1.01
C LEU A 151 5.24 3.77 -1.13
N SER A 152 6.54 4.05 -0.94
CA SER A 152 7.60 3.04 -0.96
C SER A 152 7.49 2.08 0.22
N ASP A 153 7.24 2.61 1.42
CA ASP A 153 7.06 1.82 2.64
C ASP A 153 5.82 0.91 2.55
N LEU A 154 4.73 1.40 1.96
CA LEU A 154 3.54 0.59 1.70
C LEU A 154 3.85 -0.58 0.75
N ALA A 155 4.61 -0.36 -0.33
CA ALA A 155 5.00 -1.42 -1.25
C ALA A 155 5.90 -2.46 -0.55
N ASP A 156 6.89 -2.02 0.23
CA ASP A 156 7.77 -2.89 1.00
C ASP A 156 7.00 -3.76 2.00
N VAL A 157 6.07 -3.17 2.77
CA VAL A 157 5.27 -3.91 3.75
C VAL A 157 4.38 -4.95 3.08
N ILE A 158 3.79 -4.63 1.93
CA ILE A 158 2.97 -5.58 1.15
C ILE A 158 3.84 -6.75 0.65
N LEU A 159 5.03 -6.47 0.11
CA LEU A 159 5.97 -7.50 -0.33
C LEU A 159 6.46 -8.37 0.82
N GLN A 160 6.79 -7.76 1.96
CA GLN A 160 7.22 -8.45 3.17
C GLN A 160 6.13 -9.39 3.70
N TYR A 161 4.88 -8.91 3.77
CA TYR A 161 3.76 -9.73 4.19
C TYR A 161 3.49 -10.89 3.21
N ALA A 162 3.52 -10.61 1.90
CA ALA A 162 3.35 -11.64 0.88
C ALA A 162 4.44 -12.71 0.96
N LEU A 163 5.70 -12.31 1.14
CA LEU A 163 6.82 -13.21 1.36
C LEU A 163 6.59 -14.10 2.58
N TRP A 164 6.28 -13.50 3.73
CA TRP A 164 6.04 -14.25 4.96
C TRP A 164 4.93 -15.29 4.80
N ARG A 165 3.77 -14.90 4.26
CA ARG A 165 2.64 -15.82 4.04
C ARG A 165 2.95 -16.93 3.06
N CYS A 166 3.50 -16.59 1.89
CA CYS A 166 3.83 -17.58 0.87
C CYS A 166 4.90 -18.55 1.36
N TRP A 167 5.85 -18.07 2.17
CA TRP A 167 6.84 -18.90 2.83
C TRP A 167 6.21 -19.92 3.77
N GLN A 168 5.32 -19.48 4.68
CA GLN A 168 4.65 -20.40 5.61
C GLN A 168 3.90 -21.50 4.85
N ASP A 169 3.12 -21.14 3.83
CA ASP A 169 2.35 -22.09 3.02
C ASP A 169 3.26 -23.13 2.33
N LEU A 170 4.44 -22.71 1.85
CA LEU A 170 5.38 -23.62 1.18
C LEU A 170 6.17 -24.48 2.17
N VAL A 171 6.55 -23.93 3.32
CA VAL A 171 7.21 -24.70 4.39
C VAL A 171 6.28 -25.77 4.95
N GLU A 172 5.01 -25.46 5.18
CA GLU A 172 4.00 -26.44 5.60
C GLU A 172 3.89 -27.58 4.58
N ARG A 173 3.95 -27.26 3.29
CA ARG A 173 3.82 -28.24 2.21
C ARG A 173 5.07 -29.06 1.93
N TYR A 174 6.26 -28.46 1.98
CA TYR A 174 7.49 -29.08 1.47
C TYR A 174 8.58 -29.30 2.52
N GLY A 175 8.44 -28.70 3.70
CA GLY A 175 9.51 -28.55 4.70
C GLY A 175 10.34 -27.28 4.45
N ARG A 176 11.23 -26.95 5.39
CA ARG A 176 12.15 -25.81 5.27
C ARG A 176 13.24 -26.12 4.24
N PRO A 177 13.62 -25.18 3.35
CA PRO A 177 14.74 -25.37 2.43
C PRO A 177 16.05 -25.35 3.22
N GLU A 178 16.84 -26.42 3.13
CA GLU A 178 18.06 -26.59 3.91
C GLU A 178 19.30 -26.73 3.03
N VAL A 179 20.42 -26.22 3.53
CA VAL A 179 21.75 -26.38 2.94
C VAL A 179 22.72 -26.85 4.01
N ALA A 180 23.63 -27.76 3.64
CA ALA A 180 24.71 -28.20 4.50
C ALA A 180 25.91 -27.26 4.39
N ASP A 181 26.42 -26.77 5.51
CA ASP A 181 27.69 -26.04 5.54
C ASP A 181 28.90 -26.98 5.31
N ALA A 182 30.11 -26.41 5.23
CA ALA A 182 31.34 -27.17 5.02
C ALA A 182 31.63 -28.23 6.11
N ARG A 183 30.93 -28.19 7.25
CA ARG A 183 31.02 -29.16 8.35
C ARG A 183 29.85 -30.14 8.37
N GLY A 184 28.97 -30.10 7.37
CA GLY A 184 27.79 -30.93 7.27
C GLY A 184 26.63 -30.49 8.17
N ARG A 185 26.69 -29.31 8.79
CA ARG A 185 25.59 -28.80 9.61
C ARG A 185 24.54 -28.18 8.71
N LEU A 186 23.28 -28.56 8.92
CA LEU A 186 22.15 -28.01 8.18
C LEU A 186 21.79 -26.63 8.71
N ARG A 187 21.58 -25.69 7.80
CA ARG A 187 20.97 -24.38 8.05
C ARG A 187 19.87 -24.13 7.02
N GLU A 188 18.95 -23.24 7.35
CA GLU A 188 17.94 -22.78 6.41
C GLU A 188 18.59 -21.96 5.28
N ALA A 189 18.17 -22.21 4.05
CA ALA A 189 18.55 -21.40 2.91
C ALA A 189 17.74 -20.09 2.91
N GLU A 190 18.42 -18.97 2.67
CA GLU A 190 17.85 -17.64 2.67
C GLU A 190 17.28 -17.26 1.30
N PHE A 191 16.29 -16.36 1.30
CA PHE A 191 15.65 -15.80 0.10
C PHE A 191 15.55 -14.28 0.24
N ALA A 192 15.77 -13.55 -0.84
CA ALA A 192 15.66 -12.10 -0.88
C ALA A 192 14.84 -11.63 -2.08
N ILE A 193 14.03 -10.59 -1.83
CA ILE A 193 13.40 -9.78 -2.88
C ILE A 193 14.24 -8.52 -3.01
N VAL A 194 14.80 -8.26 -4.18
CA VAL A 194 15.58 -7.06 -4.45
C VAL A 194 14.73 -6.10 -5.28
N ALA A 195 14.47 -4.92 -4.73
CA ALA A 195 13.82 -3.85 -5.43
C ALA A 195 14.83 -2.94 -6.15
N LEU A 196 14.52 -2.58 -7.38
CA LEU A 196 15.30 -1.66 -8.20
C LEU A 196 14.48 -0.40 -8.52
N GLY A 197 15.07 0.50 -9.30
CA GLY A 197 14.40 1.71 -9.77
C GLY A 197 13.87 2.56 -8.60
N LYS A 198 12.64 3.05 -8.76
CA LYS A 198 12.00 3.96 -7.79
C LYS A 198 11.73 3.30 -6.44
N LEU A 199 11.36 2.01 -6.41
CA LEU A 199 11.20 1.33 -5.12
C LEU A 199 12.55 1.16 -4.43
N GLY A 200 13.58 0.78 -5.19
CA GLY A 200 14.95 0.66 -4.69
C GLY A 200 15.53 1.99 -4.15
N SER A 201 15.15 3.14 -4.74
CA SER A 201 15.52 4.48 -4.25
C SER A 201 14.55 5.06 -3.23
N GLN A 202 13.46 4.37 -2.89
CA GLN A 202 12.40 4.83 -1.97
C GLN A 202 11.65 6.09 -2.47
N GLU A 203 11.49 6.19 -3.78
CA GLU A 203 10.89 7.32 -4.50
C GLU A 203 9.67 6.89 -5.34
N LEU A 204 8.87 5.93 -4.85
CA LEU A 204 7.64 5.54 -5.55
C LEU A 204 6.67 6.71 -5.69
N ASN A 205 5.92 6.71 -6.79
CA ASN A 205 4.77 7.58 -7.00
C ASN A 205 3.51 6.71 -7.21
N TYR A 206 2.32 7.33 -7.23
CA TYR A 206 1.03 6.62 -7.27
C TYR A 206 0.86 5.66 -8.46
N ALA A 207 1.53 5.93 -9.58
CA ALA A 207 1.41 5.16 -10.83
C ALA A 207 2.67 4.34 -11.15
N SER A 208 3.63 4.25 -10.22
CA SER A 208 4.87 3.50 -10.44
C SER A 208 4.61 2.00 -10.52
N ASP A 209 5.25 1.36 -11.50
CA ASP A 209 5.53 -0.08 -11.47
C ASP A 209 6.63 -0.36 -10.41
N ILE A 210 6.72 -1.61 -9.94
CA ILE A 210 7.79 -2.05 -9.05
C ILE A 210 8.73 -3.03 -9.77
N ASP A 211 10.00 -2.64 -9.87
CA ASP A 211 11.05 -3.45 -10.50
C ASP A 211 11.66 -4.40 -9.47
N LEU A 212 11.49 -5.71 -9.65
CA LEU A 212 11.95 -6.72 -8.70
C LEU A 212 12.82 -7.79 -9.37
N PHE A 213 13.71 -8.38 -8.59
CA PHE A 213 14.22 -9.72 -8.87
C PHE A 213 14.44 -10.50 -7.57
N TYR A 214 14.61 -11.82 -7.71
CA TYR A 214 14.61 -12.74 -6.58
C TYR A 214 15.94 -13.48 -6.48
N LEU A 215 16.47 -13.56 -5.26
CA LEU A 215 17.71 -14.27 -4.94
C LEU A 215 17.48 -15.34 -3.89
N TYR A 216 18.29 -16.39 -3.92
CA TYR A 216 18.39 -17.35 -2.82
C TYR A 216 19.84 -17.75 -2.56
N SER A 217 20.15 -18.11 -1.32
CA SER A 217 21.56 -18.31 -0.90
C SER A 217 22.28 -19.49 -1.55
N ASP A 218 21.72 -20.71 -1.50
CA ASP A 218 22.46 -21.92 -1.87
C ASP A 218 21.56 -23.07 -2.36
N GLU A 219 22.17 -23.96 -3.16
CA GLU A 219 21.57 -25.23 -3.57
C GLU A 219 21.41 -26.20 -2.39
N GLY A 220 20.35 -26.99 -2.43
CA GLY A 220 19.99 -27.87 -1.33
C GLY A 220 18.62 -28.49 -1.54
N TRP A 221 18.03 -28.97 -0.45
CA TRP A 221 16.77 -29.70 -0.48
C TRP A 221 15.89 -29.31 0.70
N THR A 222 14.57 -29.37 0.50
CA THR A 222 13.63 -29.20 1.60
C THR A 222 13.64 -30.40 2.55
N SER A 223 13.43 -30.13 3.84
CA SER A 223 13.60 -31.11 4.91
C SER A 223 12.57 -32.25 4.94
N SER A 224 11.41 -32.12 4.25
CA SER A 224 10.35 -33.13 4.29
C SER A 224 10.17 -33.86 2.95
N HIS A 225 9.86 -33.11 1.88
CA HIS A 225 9.44 -33.70 0.60
C HIS A 225 10.57 -33.79 -0.43
N ARG A 226 11.81 -33.46 -0.04
CA ARG A 226 13.01 -33.44 -0.90
C ARG A 226 12.77 -32.72 -2.23
N VAL A 227 12.24 -31.51 -2.15
CA VAL A 227 12.19 -30.56 -3.29
C VAL A 227 13.51 -29.80 -3.32
N THR A 228 14.06 -29.51 -4.50
CA THR A 228 15.30 -28.71 -4.58
C THR A 228 15.06 -27.28 -4.07
N ASN A 229 16.07 -26.64 -3.49
CA ASN A 229 15.97 -25.23 -3.09
C ASN A 229 15.59 -24.33 -4.27
N LYS A 230 16.22 -24.53 -5.45
CA LYS A 230 15.85 -23.83 -6.68
C LYS A 230 14.35 -23.94 -7.00
N GLU A 231 13.80 -25.15 -6.95
CA GLU A 231 12.37 -25.37 -7.21
C GLU A 231 11.50 -24.71 -6.12
N PHE A 232 11.84 -24.87 -4.84
CA PHE A 232 11.12 -24.25 -3.73
C PHE A 232 11.05 -22.73 -3.87
N PHE A 233 12.20 -22.08 -4.10
CA PHE A 233 12.28 -20.62 -4.25
C PHE A 233 11.66 -20.12 -5.55
N THR A 234 11.72 -20.89 -6.64
CA THR A 234 10.98 -20.57 -7.86
C THR A 234 9.48 -20.52 -7.57
N LYS A 235 8.92 -21.54 -6.88
CA LYS A 235 7.50 -21.54 -6.50
C LYS A 235 7.15 -20.38 -5.55
N LEU A 236 8.05 -20.02 -4.65
CA LEU A 236 7.89 -18.87 -3.74
C LEU A 236 7.79 -17.56 -4.53
N ALA A 237 8.76 -17.31 -5.41
CA ALA A 237 8.80 -16.13 -6.28
C ALA A 237 7.57 -16.04 -7.19
N GLU A 238 7.15 -17.14 -7.81
CA GLU A 238 5.92 -17.19 -8.63
C GLU A 238 4.67 -16.85 -7.81
N ARG A 239 4.56 -17.36 -6.58
CA ARG A 239 3.41 -17.12 -5.72
C ARG A 239 3.34 -15.66 -5.26
N ILE A 240 4.47 -15.08 -4.86
CA ILE A 240 4.57 -13.65 -4.51
C ILE A 240 4.23 -12.79 -5.73
N THR A 241 4.81 -13.08 -6.89
CA THR A 241 4.53 -12.39 -8.16
C THR A 241 3.04 -12.46 -8.51
N ARG A 242 2.40 -13.61 -8.30
CA ARG A 242 0.96 -13.77 -8.54
C ARG A 242 0.10 -12.98 -7.57
N TRP A 243 0.43 -12.99 -6.27
CA TRP A 243 -0.35 -12.29 -5.25
C TRP A 243 -0.29 -10.78 -5.40
N VAL A 244 0.89 -10.25 -5.75
CA VAL A 244 1.11 -8.80 -5.82
C VAL A 244 0.93 -8.27 -7.25
N GLY A 245 1.41 -9.01 -8.26
CA GLY A 245 1.42 -8.63 -9.67
C GLY A 245 0.27 -9.18 -10.51
N GLY A 246 -0.42 -10.23 -10.04
CA GLY A 246 -1.51 -10.85 -10.79
C GLY A 246 -2.75 -9.96 -10.85
N ILE A 247 -3.43 -9.97 -12.00
CA ILE A 247 -4.69 -9.23 -12.17
C ILE A 247 -5.81 -10.04 -11.50
N GLY A 248 -6.22 -9.62 -10.29
CA GLY A 248 -7.40 -10.15 -9.61
C GLY A 248 -8.70 -9.46 -10.05
N PRO A 249 -9.86 -9.84 -9.48
CA PRO A 249 -11.16 -9.24 -9.81
C PRO A 249 -11.22 -7.72 -9.59
N GLU A 250 -10.46 -7.20 -8.62
CA GLU A 250 -10.39 -5.77 -8.29
C GLU A 250 -9.17 -5.08 -8.96
N GLY A 251 -8.30 -5.84 -9.62
CA GLY A 251 -7.05 -5.38 -10.22
C GLY A 251 -5.80 -6.01 -9.60
N ALA A 252 -4.63 -5.58 -10.05
CA ALA A 252 -3.35 -5.97 -9.47
C ALA A 252 -2.98 -5.05 -8.30
N VAL A 253 -2.30 -5.58 -7.28
CA VAL A 253 -1.83 -4.77 -6.15
C VAL A 253 -0.77 -3.79 -6.65
N TYR A 254 0.25 -4.27 -7.33
CA TYR A 254 1.21 -3.47 -8.10
C TYR A 254 1.42 -4.12 -9.45
N ARG A 255 1.88 -3.36 -10.43
CA ARG A 255 2.47 -3.95 -11.64
C ARG A 255 3.92 -4.28 -11.32
N ILE A 256 4.31 -5.53 -11.50
CA ILE A 256 5.67 -5.99 -11.24
C ILE A 256 6.41 -6.12 -12.57
N ASP A 257 7.60 -5.52 -12.63
CA ASP A 257 8.55 -5.73 -13.71
C ASP A 257 9.72 -6.61 -13.23
N LEU A 258 9.90 -7.76 -13.87
CA LEU A 258 10.96 -8.73 -13.58
C LEU A 258 12.07 -8.74 -14.64
N ARG A 259 12.06 -7.78 -15.58
CA ARG A 259 12.99 -7.77 -16.73
C ARG A 259 14.42 -7.42 -16.37
N LEU A 260 14.65 -6.77 -15.22
CA LEU A 260 15.97 -6.36 -14.75
C LEU A 260 16.74 -7.47 -14.01
N ARG A 261 16.16 -8.67 -13.87
CA ARG A 261 16.85 -9.82 -13.29
C ARG A 261 18.06 -10.27 -14.14
N PRO A 262 19.03 -10.99 -13.57
CA PRO A 262 20.18 -11.51 -14.32
C PRO A 262 19.74 -12.27 -15.59
N ARG A 263 20.38 -11.97 -16.73
CA ARG A 263 20.02 -12.48 -18.07
C ARG A 263 18.62 -12.09 -18.58
N GLY A 264 17.96 -11.13 -17.92
CA GLY A 264 16.71 -10.53 -18.37
C GLY A 264 15.57 -11.55 -18.52
N ARG A 265 14.80 -11.43 -19.60
CA ARG A 265 13.64 -12.30 -19.86
C ARG A 265 13.99 -13.79 -20.04
N ASP A 266 15.21 -14.08 -20.47
CA ASP A 266 15.69 -15.45 -20.72
C ASP A 266 16.37 -16.06 -19.48
N GLY A 267 16.52 -15.27 -18.41
CA GLY A 267 17.06 -15.73 -17.14
C GLY A 267 16.04 -16.42 -16.26
N ASP A 268 16.54 -17.28 -15.36
CA ASP A 268 15.75 -17.91 -14.31
C ASP A 268 15.03 -16.85 -13.46
N LEU A 269 13.84 -17.20 -12.95
CA LEU A 269 13.06 -16.29 -12.10
C LEU A 269 13.77 -15.99 -10.78
N VAL A 270 14.46 -17.01 -10.23
CA VAL A 270 15.29 -16.92 -9.04
C VAL A 270 16.73 -17.24 -9.41
N THR A 271 17.68 -16.52 -8.83
CA THR A 271 19.12 -16.73 -9.07
C THR A 271 19.84 -16.90 -7.73
N THR A 272 20.91 -17.69 -7.73
CA THR A 272 21.82 -17.82 -6.58
C THR A 272 22.80 -16.66 -6.53
#